data_AF-A0A401J356-F1
#
_entry.id   AF-A0A401J356-F1
#
_cell.length_a   1.000
_cell.length_b   1.000
_cell.length_c   1.000
_cell.angle_alpha   90.00
_cell.angle_beta   90.00
_cell.angle_gamma   90.00
#
_symmetry.space_group_name_H-M   'P 1'
#
loop_
_entity.id
_entity.type
_entity.pdbx_description
1 polymer ?
#
loop_
_entity_poly.entity_id
_entity_poly.type
_entity_poly.pdbx_seq_one_letter_code
_entity_poly.pdbx_strand_id
1 'polypeptide(L)'
;MINPKRVTLELARSFLGNHPRDPELQRVVDHIERRAPISKDVGEISEAEESFWDRLADSVARIGGSWPFIGAFFLFLLVWTGINSILLVKGNAFDPYPYIFLNLMLSMLAAIQAPIIMMSQNRQAEKDRVAAAHDYEVNLRSELEILGMQEKLDRLRGEQHVLILAKQDQILGQLSQIEKQLQTFAP
;
A
#
# COMPACT_ATOMS: atom_id res chain seq x y z
N MET A 1 -26.37 -23.32 5.88
CA MET A 1 -25.23 -22.41 6.13
C MET A 1 -24.97 -21.60 4.88
N ILE A 2 -25.19 -20.28 4.93
CA ILE A 2 -24.94 -19.38 3.80
C ILE A 2 -23.43 -19.21 3.67
N ASN A 3 -22.88 -19.57 2.51
CA ASN A 3 -21.45 -19.48 2.25
C ASN A 3 -21.03 -18.00 2.22
N PRO A 4 -20.17 -17.53 3.15
CA PRO A 4 -19.81 -16.12 3.23
C PRO A 4 -19.26 -15.56 1.92
N LYS A 5 -18.66 -16.42 1.08
CA LYS A 5 -18.08 -16.05 -0.22
C LYS A 5 -19.11 -15.67 -1.28
N ARG A 6 -20.31 -16.27 -1.24
CA ARG A 6 -21.37 -15.93 -2.21
C ARG A 6 -21.87 -14.51 -1.99
N VAL A 7 -22.01 -14.12 -0.73
CA VAL A 7 -22.44 -12.77 -0.34
C VAL A 7 -21.44 -11.71 -0.80
N THR A 8 -20.14 -11.94 -0.58
CA THR A 8 -19.10 -10.97 -1.01
C THR A 8 -19.05 -10.80 -2.53
N LEU A 9 -19.17 -11.90 -3.29
CA LEU A 9 -19.23 -11.86 -4.76
C LEU A 9 -20.51 -11.20 -5.27
N GLU A 10 -21.66 -11.46 -4.64
CA GLU A 10 -22.93 -10.82 -4.99
C GLU A 10 -22.91 -9.32 -4.71
N LEU A 11 -22.38 -8.89 -3.56
CA LEU A 11 -22.23 -7.47 -3.22
C LEU A 11 -21.26 -6.75 -4.16
N ALA A 12 -20.12 -7.37 -4.46
CA ALA A 12 -19.15 -6.79 -5.38
C ALA A 12 -19.73 -6.67 -6.80
N ARG A 13 -20.49 -7.70 -7.25
CA ARG A 13 -21.18 -7.68 -8.55
C ARG A 13 -22.35 -6.69 -8.58
N SER A 14 -23.07 -6.48 -7.49
CA SER A 14 -24.12 -5.45 -7.40
C SER A 14 -23.54 -4.04 -7.39
N PHE A 15 -22.41 -3.83 -6.71
CA PHE A 15 -21.67 -2.56 -6.74
C PHE A 15 -21.11 -2.26 -8.14
N LEU A 16 -20.53 -3.25 -8.81
CA LEU A 16 -20.09 -3.16 -10.21
C LEU A 16 -21.24 -2.84 -11.17
N GLY A 17 -22.44 -3.42 -10.95
CA GLY A 17 -23.62 -3.15 -11.75
C GLY A 17 -24.03 -1.67 -11.76
N ASN A 18 -23.74 -0.94 -10.68
CA ASN A 18 -23.94 0.51 -10.58
C ASN A 18 -22.77 1.33 -11.12
N HIS A 19 -21.56 0.78 -11.24
CA HIS A 19 -20.35 1.46 -11.74
C HIS A 19 -19.58 0.61 -12.76
N PRO A 20 -20.15 0.34 -13.95
CA PRO A 20 -19.64 -0.65 -14.90
C PRO A 20 -18.30 -0.31 -15.58
N ARG A 21 -17.72 0.87 -15.32
CA ARG A 21 -16.51 1.37 -16.00
C ARG A 21 -15.26 1.40 -15.16
N ASP A 22 -15.29 0.95 -13.91
CA ASP A 22 -14.11 0.98 -13.07
C ASP A 22 -13.24 -0.27 -13.28
N PRO A 23 -12.10 -0.15 -13.99
CA PRO A 23 -11.23 -1.30 -14.29
C PRO A 23 -10.57 -1.86 -13.02
N GLU A 24 -10.48 -1.11 -11.93
CA GLU A 24 -9.91 -1.59 -10.67
C GLU A 24 -10.90 -2.48 -9.92
N LEU A 25 -12.18 -2.06 -9.87
CA LEU A 25 -13.26 -2.83 -9.27
C LEU A 25 -13.46 -4.20 -9.96
N GLN A 26 -13.31 -4.23 -11.30
CA GLN A 26 -13.35 -5.47 -12.07
C GLN A 26 -12.19 -6.41 -11.74
N ARG A 27 -10.98 -5.88 -11.54
CA ARG A 27 -9.81 -6.69 -11.13
C ARG A 27 -10.02 -7.33 -9.76
N VAL A 28 -10.59 -6.60 -8.81
CA VAL A 28 -10.87 -7.13 -7.46
C VAL A 28 -11.88 -8.27 -7.51
N VAL A 29 -12.94 -8.15 -8.33
CA VAL A 29 -13.92 -9.24 -8.51
C VAL A 29 -13.28 -10.47 -9.16
N ASP A 30 -12.47 -10.27 -10.20
CA ASP A 30 -11.71 -11.34 -10.85
C ASP A 30 -10.74 -12.04 -9.87
N HIS A 31 -10.09 -11.29 -8.96
CA HIS A 31 -9.16 -11.85 -7.97
C HIS A 31 -9.88 -12.58 -6.83
N ILE A 32 -11.04 -12.08 -6.37
CA ILE A 32 -11.91 -12.78 -5.41
C ILE A 32 -12.38 -14.13 -6.00
N GLU A 33 -12.66 -14.18 -7.30
CA GLU A 33 -13.10 -15.38 -8.01
C GLU A 33 -11.96 -16.38 -8.25
N ARG A 34 -10.74 -15.92 -8.55
CA ARG A 34 -9.58 -16.78 -8.88
C ARG A 34 -8.80 -17.33 -7.69
N ARG A 35 -9.01 -16.85 -6.46
CA ARG A 35 -8.44 -17.44 -5.23
C ARG A 35 -6.91 -17.58 -5.25
N ALA A 36 -6.19 -16.68 -5.93
CA ALA A 36 -4.73 -16.66 -5.89
C ALA A 36 -4.26 -16.17 -4.50
N PRO A 37 -3.22 -16.76 -3.89
CA PRO A 37 -2.64 -16.25 -2.65
C PRO A 37 -1.92 -14.92 -2.95
N ILE A 38 -2.66 -13.82 -2.79
CA ILE A 38 -2.25 -12.43 -3.14
C ILE A 38 -0.97 -12.01 -2.40
N SER A 39 -0.69 -12.58 -1.23
CA SER A 39 0.42 -12.16 -0.37
C SER A 39 1.81 -12.58 -0.84
N LYS A 40 1.95 -13.48 -1.83
CA LYS A 40 3.28 -14.04 -2.17
C LYS A 40 3.82 -13.61 -3.53
N ASP A 41 2.97 -13.16 -4.44
CA ASP A 41 3.35 -12.98 -5.85
C ASP A 41 3.97 -11.59 -6.12
N VAL A 42 3.64 -10.57 -5.32
CA VAL A 42 4.14 -9.19 -5.55
C VAL A 42 5.64 -9.07 -5.26
N GLY A 43 6.15 -9.82 -4.28
CA GLY A 43 7.58 -9.85 -3.98
C GLY A 43 8.39 -10.63 -5.02
N GLU A 44 7.87 -11.76 -5.50
CA GLU A 44 8.59 -12.64 -6.44
C GLU A 44 8.64 -12.07 -7.88
N ILE A 45 7.63 -11.31 -8.32
CA ILE A 45 7.63 -10.69 -9.67
C ILE A 45 8.61 -9.50 -9.76
N SER A 46 8.90 -8.79 -8.65
CA SER A 46 9.80 -7.64 -8.66
C SER A 46 11.28 -8.01 -8.47
N GLU A 47 11.59 -9.13 -7.81
CA GLU A 47 12.96 -9.57 -7.54
C GLU A 47 13.60 -10.35 -8.71
N ALA A 48 12.80 -10.90 -9.63
CA ALA A 48 13.28 -11.86 -10.64
C ALA A 48 14.13 -11.26 -11.78
N GLU A 49 14.16 -9.93 -11.95
CA GLU A 49 14.93 -9.26 -13.02
C GLU A 49 15.81 -8.09 -12.55
N GLU A 50 16.28 -8.08 -11.29
CA GLU A 50 17.27 -7.07 -10.91
C GLU A 50 18.62 -7.34 -11.61
N SER A 51 18.86 -6.65 -12.73
CA SER A 51 20.12 -6.66 -13.44
C SER A 51 21.26 -6.26 -12.50
N PHE A 52 22.45 -6.82 -12.72
CA PHE A 52 23.66 -6.47 -11.96
C PHE A 52 23.87 -4.94 -11.86
N TRP A 53 23.54 -4.22 -12.95
CA TRP A 53 23.64 -2.76 -13.03
C TRP A 53 22.61 -2.03 -12.17
N ASP A 54 21.43 -2.59 -11.98
CA ASP A 54 20.38 -2.02 -11.12
C ASP A 54 20.78 -2.08 -9.65
N ARG A 55 21.34 -3.22 -9.23
CA ARG A 55 21.86 -3.41 -7.87
C ARG A 55 23.04 -2.49 -7.59
N LEU A 56 23.93 -2.31 -8.58
CA LEU A 56 25.03 -1.34 -8.48
C LEU A 56 24.52 0.10 -8.37
N ALA A 57 23.56 0.50 -9.20
CA ALA A 57 22.97 1.84 -9.15
C ALA A 57 22.32 2.14 -7.78
N ASP A 58 21.57 1.20 -7.20
CA ASP A 58 20.98 1.36 -5.87
C ASP A 58 22.02 1.44 -4.76
N SER A 59 23.09 0.65 -4.85
CA SER A 59 24.20 0.72 -3.89
C SER A 59 24.92 2.07 -3.97
N VAL A 60 25.17 2.58 -5.19
CA VAL A 60 25.82 3.88 -5.41
C VAL A 60 24.93 5.03 -4.92
N ALA A 61 23.62 4.99 -5.22
CA ALA A 61 22.67 6.01 -4.74
C ALA A 61 22.60 6.04 -3.21
N ARG A 62 22.57 4.87 -2.56
CA ARG A 62 22.52 4.74 -1.10
C ARG A 62 23.79 5.23 -0.41
N ILE A 63 24.96 4.92 -0.98
CA ILE A 63 26.25 5.35 -0.44
C ILE A 63 26.44 6.85 -0.66
N GLY A 64 26.15 7.34 -1.87
CA GLY A 64 26.28 8.74 -2.26
C GLY A 64 25.35 9.69 -1.49
N GLY A 65 24.17 9.22 -1.05
CA GLY A 65 23.22 9.98 -0.25
C GLY A 65 23.49 9.98 1.26
N SER A 66 24.54 9.29 1.74
CA SER A 66 24.80 9.17 3.18
C SER A 66 25.55 10.39 3.73
N TRP A 67 25.08 10.90 4.88
CA TRP A 67 25.75 11.98 5.64
C TRP A 67 27.27 11.78 5.87
N PRO A 68 27.76 10.59 6.26
CA PRO A 68 29.20 10.38 6.43
C PRO A 68 29.98 10.42 5.10
N PHE A 69 29.40 10.00 3.99
CA PHE A 69 30.04 10.08 2.67
C PHE A 69 30.23 11.55 2.24
N ILE A 70 29.21 12.38 2.45
CA ILE A 70 29.28 13.82 2.16
C ILE A 70 30.41 14.48 2.98
N GLY A 71 30.51 14.15 4.28
CA GLY A 71 31.58 14.66 5.14
C GLY A 71 32.98 14.22 4.70
N ALA A 72 33.15 12.94 4.36
CA ALA A 72 34.42 12.41 3.85
C ALA A 72 34.81 13.02 2.50
N PHE A 73 33.85 13.22 1.60
CA PHE A 73 34.06 13.87 0.31
C PHE A 73 34.50 15.32 0.46
N PHE A 74 33.85 16.08 1.35
CA PHE A 74 34.25 17.46 1.64
C PHE A 74 35.66 17.54 2.24
N LEU A 75 35.99 16.64 3.16
CA LEU A 75 37.34 16.54 3.74
C LEU A 75 38.39 16.23 2.67
N PHE A 76 38.10 15.32 1.74
CA PHE A 76 38.97 15.02 0.62
C PHE A 76 39.22 16.25 -0.25
N LEU A 77 38.19 17.05 -0.56
CA LEU A 77 38.35 18.30 -1.32
C LEU A 77 39.24 19.31 -0.59
N LEU A 78 39.07 19.48 0.71
CA LEU A 78 39.92 20.36 1.52
C LEU A 78 41.38 19.90 1.54
N VAL A 79 41.62 18.59 1.70
CA VAL A 79 42.96 18.02 1.68
C VAL A 79 43.61 18.19 0.32
N TRP A 80 42.89 17.90 -0.77
CA TRP A 80 43.39 18.06 -2.14
C TRP A 80 43.77 19.51 -2.46
N THR A 81 42.88 20.44 -2.10
CA THR A 81 43.09 21.89 -2.26
C THR A 81 44.28 22.36 -1.43
N GLY A 82 44.39 21.91 -0.18
CA GLY A 82 45.49 22.26 0.72
C GLY A 82 46.85 21.75 0.22
N ILE A 83 46.93 20.49 -0.21
CA ILE A 83 48.16 19.91 -0.77
C ILE A 83 48.58 20.66 -2.05
N ASN A 84 47.67 20.90 -2.98
CA ASN A 84 47.98 21.62 -4.22
C ASN A 84 48.36 23.09 -3.97
N SER A 85 47.71 23.76 -3.02
CA SER A 85 48.07 25.14 -2.61
C SER A 85 49.48 25.20 -2.02
N ILE A 86 49.87 24.25 -1.18
CA ILE A 86 51.22 24.21 -0.58
C ILE A 86 52.27 23.88 -1.65
N LEU A 87 51.97 22.96 -2.57
CA LEU A 87 52.84 22.62 -3.70
C LEU A 87 52.99 23.79 -4.70
N LEU A 88 51.94 24.61 -4.86
CA LEU A 88 51.97 25.83 -5.66
C LEU A 88 52.98 26.83 -5.12
N VAL A 89 52.98 27.06 -3.80
CA VAL A 89 53.95 27.93 -3.12
C VAL A 89 55.39 27.40 -3.27
N LYS A 90 55.56 26.08 -3.43
CA LYS A 90 56.85 25.43 -3.69
C LYS A 90 57.23 25.33 -5.17
N GLY A 91 56.41 25.85 -6.08
CA GLY A 91 56.69 25.90 -7.53
C GLY A 91 56.37 24.61 -8.33
N ASN A 92 55.79 23.59 -7.69
CA ASN A 92 55.57 22.26 -8.28
C ASN A 92 54.11 21.80 -8.18
N ALA A 93 53.15 22.73 -8.29
CA ALA A 93 51.72 22.39 -8.24
C ALA A 93 51.32 21.49 -9.40
N PHE A 94 50.60 20.41 -9.06
CA PHE A 94 50.01 19.50 -10.02
C PHE A 94 48.71 20.07 -10.62
N ASP A 95 47.87 20.72 -9.80
CA ASP A 95 46.65 21.42 -10.21
C ASP A 95 46.61 22.84 -9.60
N PRO A 96 47.24 23.83 -10.27
CA PRO A 96 47.25 25.23 -9.82
C PRO A 96 45.85 25.84 -9.77
N TYR A 97 45.64 26.83 -8.89
CA TYR A 97 44.43 27.66 -8.91
C TYR A 97 44.22 28.21 -10.34
N PRO A 98 43.08 27.96 -11.01
CA PRO A 98 41.74 27.69 -10.46
C PRO A 98 41.27 26.21 -10.37
N TYR A 99 42.17 25.23 -10.24
CA TYR A 99 41.88 23.79 -10.07
C TYR A 99 41.07 23.15 -11.21
N ILE A 100 41.60 23.23 -12.43
CA ILE A 100 40.92 22.77 -13.64
C ILE A 100 40.70 21.25 -13.62
N PHE A 101 41.67 20.49 -13.10
CA PHE A 101 41.54 19.04 -13.03
C PHE A 101 40.46 18.61 -12.04
N LEU A 102 40.46 19.21 -10.85
CA LEU A 102 39.42 18.95 -9.85
C LEU A 102 38.03 19.30 -10.38
N ASN A 103 37.88 20.45 -11.04
CA ASN A 103 36.61 20.88 -11.61
C ASN A 103 36.11 19.93 -12.72
N LEU A 104 37.01 19.43 -13.56
CA LEU A 104 36.68 18.45 -14.59
C LEU A 104 36.17 17.13 -13.96
N MET A 105 36.88 16.63 -12.95
CA MET A 105 36.51 15.42 -12.22
C MET A 105 35.15 15.56 -11.53
N LEU A 106 34.89 16.69 -10.87
CA LEU A 106 33.61 16.97 -10.22
C LEU A 106 32.46 17.03 -11.25
N SER A 107 32.70 17.67 -12.40
CA SER A 107 31.71 17.78 -13.46
C SER A 107 31.34 16.41 -14.05
N MET A 108 32.34 15.56 -14.31
CA MET A 108 32.12 14.18 -14.78
C MET A 108 31.39 13.33 -13.74
N LEU A 109 31.76 13.46 -12.46
CA LEU A 109 31.11 12.76 -11.37
C LEU A 109 29.62 13.14 -11.27
N ALA A 110 29.32 14.43 -11.31
CA ALA A 110 27.95 14.94 -11.27
C ALA A 110 27.13 14.48 -12.49
N ALA A 111 27.72 14.51 -13.69
CA ALA A 111 27.07 14.09 -14.93
C ALA A 111 26.64 12.62 -14.92
N ILE A 112 27.45 11.74 -14.31
CA ILE A 112 27.12 10.31 -14.16
C ILE A 112 26.16 10.07 -12.99
N GLN A 113 26.22 10.90 -11.93
CA GLN A 113 25.34 10.77 -10.77
C GLN A 113 23.87 11.03 -11.10
N ALA A 114 23.56 12.07 -11.90
CA ALA A 114 22.16 12.43 -12.17
C ALA A 114 21.34 11.31 -12.83
N PRO A 115 21.82 10.61 -13.89
CA PRO A 115 21.13 9.46 -14.45
C PRO A 115 21.00 8.28 -13.49
N ILE A 116 22.04 7.98 -12.69
CA ILE A 116 22.00 6.87 -11.70
C ILE A 116 20.93 7.14 -10.65
N ILE A 117 20.87 8.38 -10.14
CA ILE A 117 19.84 8.80 -9.20
C ILE A 117 18.46 8.68 -9.84
N MET A 118 18.30 9.15 -11.08
CA MET A 118 17.03 9.07 -11.81
C MET A 118 16.58 7.62 -12.07
N MET A 119 17.50 6.71 -12.38
CA MET A 119 17.20 5.28 -12.55
C MET A 119 16.76 4.65 -11.22
N SER A 120 17.46 4.93 -10.13
CA SER A 120 17.09 4.45 -8.79
C SER A 120 15.73 5.02 -8.36
N GLN A 121 15.47 6.31 -8.61
CA GLN A 121 14.18 6.95 -8.34
C GLN A 121 13.04 6.34 -9.17
N ASN A 122 13.25 6.10 -10.46
CA ASN A 122 12.23 5.52 -11.33
C ASN A 122 11.86 4.09 -10.89
N ARG A 123 12.85 3.30 -10.48
CA ARG A 123 12.63 1.97 -9.89
C ARG A 123 11.87 2.05 -8.56
N GLN A 124 12.26 2.97 -7.67
CA GLN A 124 11.57 3.14 -6.39
C GLN A 124 10.12 3.58 -6.59
N ALA A 125 9.86 4.51 -7.51
CA ALA A 125 8.52 4.98 -7.84
C ALA A 125 7.63 3.86 -8.41
N GLU A 126 8.19 2.95 -9.20
CA GLU A 126 7.47 1.76 -9.69
C GLU A 126 7.10 0.82 -8.54
N LYS A 127 8.04 0.54 -7.63
CA LYS A 127 7.79 -0.27 -6.41
C LYS A 127 6.71 0.38 -5.54
N ASP A 128 6.78 1.69 -5.34
CA ASP A 128 5.79 2.45 -4.57
C ASP A 128 4.40 2.44 -5.24
N ARG A 129 4.33 2.52 -6.57
CA ARG A 129 3.08 2.43 -7.33
C ARG A 129 2.41 1.07 -7.17
N VAL A 130 3.18 -0.01 -7.27
CA VAL A 130 2.67 -1.38 -7.08
C VAL A 130 2.18 -1.59 -5.65
N ALA A 131 2.95 -1.13 -4.66
CA ALA A 131 2.55 -1.19 -3.26
C ALA A 131 1.24 -0.42 -3.01
N ALA A 132 1.11 0.79 -3.54
CA ALA A 132 -0.11 1.59 -3.41
C ALA A 132 -1.34 0.92 -4.06
N ALA A 133 -1.18 0.31 -5.24
CA ALA A 133 -2.25 -0.43 -5.89
C ALA A 133 -2.70 -1.66 -5.08
N HIS A 134 -1.74 -2.37 -4.48
CA HIS A 134 -2.02 -3.49 -3.59
C HIS A 134 -2.75 -3.05 -2.31
N ASP A 135 -2.30 -1.97 -1.69
CA ASP A 135 -2.94 -1.43 -0.48
C ASP A 135 -4.39 -0.99 -0.76
N TYR A 136 -4.64 -0.40 -1.92
CA TYR A 136 -5.99 -0.06 -2.38
C TYR A 136 -6.89 -1.30 -2.50
N GLU A 137 -6.40 -2.37 -3.12
CA GLU A 137 -7.14 -3.63 -3.27
C GLU A 137 -7.50 -4.24 -1.90
N VAL A 138 -6.55 -4.29 -0.97
CA VAL A 138 -6.77 -4.81 0.39
C VAL A 138 -7.82 -3.98 1.13
N ASN A 139 -7.75 -2.65 1.00
CA ASN A 139 -8.71 -1.75 1.63
C ASN A 139 -10.12 -1.95 1.08
N LEU A 140 -10.28 -1.99 -0.25
CA LEU A 140 -11.57 -2.22 -0.90
C LEU A 140 -12.18 -3.58 -0.50
N ARG A 141 -11.35 -4.62 -0.42
CA ARG A 141 -11.79 -5.94 0.03
C ARG A 141 -12.28 -5.90 1.48
N SER A 142 -11.57 -5.20 2.35
CA SER A 142 -11.95 -5.03 3.76
C SER A 142 -13.30 -4.30 3.88
N GLU A 143 -13.51 -3.26 3.07
CA GLU A 143 -14.78 -2.54 3.00
C GLU A 143 -15.95 -3.44 2.57
N LEU A 144 -15.77 -4.23 1.51
CA LEU A 144 -16.79 -5.19 1.05
C LEU A 144 -17.11 -6.27 2.10
N GLU A 145 -16.10 -6.72 2.84
CA GLU A 145 -16.30 -7.68 3.92
C GLU A 145 -17.11 -7.08 5.08
N ILE A 146 -16.83 -5.82 5.45
CA ILE A 146 -17.60 -5.07 6.46
C ILE A 146 -19.06 -4.91 6.02
N LEU A 147 -19.30 -4.48 4.77
CA LEU A 147 -20.65 -4.34 4.23
C LEU A 147 -21.41 -5.69 4.24
N GLY A 148 -20.75 -6.78 3.86
CA GLY A 148 -21.35 -8.11 3.92
C GLY A 148 -21.61 -8.61 5.35
N MET A 149 -20.86 -8.14 6.35
CA MET A 149 -21.16 -8.39 7.77
C MET A 149 -22.36 -7.56 8.25
N GLN A 150 -22.47 -6.29 7.84
CA GLN A 150 -23.59 -5.43 8.18
C GLN A 150 -24.91 -5.99 7.65
N GLU A 151 -24.95 -6.43 6.38
CA GLU A 151 -26.14 -7.04 5.79
C GLU A 151 -26.60 -8.29 6.58
N LYS A 152 -25.64 -9.15 6.98
CA LYS A 152 -25.94 -10.33 7.82
C LYS A 152 -26.48 -9.93 9.19
N LEU A 153 -25.92 -8.90 9.82
CA LEU A 153 -26.40 -8.41 11.12
C LEU A 153 -27.82 -7.83 11.00
N ASP A 154 -28.10 -7.06 9.97
CA ASP A 154 -29.42 -6.46 9.74
C ASP A 154 -30.46 -7.53 9.43
N ARG A 155 -30.10 -8.57 8.67
CA ARG A 155 -30.96 -9.73 8.45
C ARG A 155 -31.28 -10.45 9.76
N LEU A 156 -30.27 -10.75 10.58
CA LEU A 156 -30.47 -11.43 11.87
C LEU A 156 -31.33 -10.59 12.83
N ARG A 157 -31.13 -9.27 12.84
CA ARG A 157 -31.98 -8.33 13.58
C ARG A 157 -33.41 -8.36 13.08
N GLY A 158 -33.64 -8.32 11.77
CA GLY A 158 -34.98 -8.42 11.18
C GLY A 158 -35.70 -9.72 11.57
N GLU A 159 -35.02 -10.87 11.47
CA GLU A 159 -35.55 -12.18 11.89
C GLU A 159 -35.88 -12.20 13.39
N GLN A 160 -35.03 -11.63 14.25
CA GLN A 160 -35.31 -11.49 15.68
C GLN A 160 -36.52 -10.59 15.98
N HIS A 161 -36.66 -9.46 15.28
CA HIS A 161 -37.78 -8.54 15.48
C HIS A 161 -39.12 -9.23 15.19
N VAL A 162 -39.21 -9.99 14.10
CA VAL A 162 -40.41 -10.76 13.76
C VAL A 162 -40.74 -11.79 14.85
N LEU A 163 -39.73 -12.49 15.36
CA LEU A 163 -39.91 -13.47 16.45
C LEU A 163 -40.42 -12.81 17.73
N ILE A 164 -39.88 -11.64 18.09
CA ILE A 164 -40.29 -10.88 19.27
C ILE A 164 -41.75 -10.43 19.13
N LEU A 165 -42.13 -9.89 17.97
CA LEU A 165 -43.52 -9.48 17.70
C LEU A 165 -44.48 -10.67 17.84
N ALA A 166 -44.15 -11.82 17.25
CA ALA A 166 -44.96 -13.03 17.37
C ALA A 166 -45.12 -13.49 18.83
N LYS A 167 -44.05 -13.41 19.64
CA LYS A 167 -44.14 -13.70 21.08
C LYS A 167 -45.02 -12.71 21.84
N GLN A 168 -44.98 -11.42 21.50
CA GLN A 168 -45.86 -10.42 22.11
C GLN A 168 -47.33 -10.71 21.81
N ASP A 169 -47.67 -11.03 20.57
CA ASP A 169 -49.05 -11.40 20.18
C ASP A 169 -49.55 -12.64 20.94
N GLN A 170 -48.68 -13.64 21.11
CA GLN A 170 -48.99 -14.82 21.91
C GLN A 170 -49.28 -14.45 23.37
N ILE A 171 -48.46 -13.60 23.99
CA ILE A 171 -48.65 -13.14 25.38
C ILE A 171 -49.96 -12.36 25.51
N LEU A 172 -50.26 -11.46 24.58
CA LEU A 172 -51.52 -10.70 24.57
C LEU A 172 -52.74 -11.63 24.44
N GLY A 173 -52.65 -12.66 23.60
CA GLY A 173 -53.69 -13.69 23.49
C GLY A 173 -53.91 -14.47 24.79
N GLN A 174 -52.83 -14.85 25.48
CA GLN A 174 -52.90 -15.51 26.78
C GLN A 174 -53.55 -14.60 27.85
N LEU A 175 -53.19 -13.32 27.88
CA LEU A 175 -53.79 -12.34 28.79
C LEU A 175 -55.30 -12.20 28.55
N SER A 176 -55.74 -12.12 27.29
CA SER A 176 -57.17 -12.06 26.95
C SER A 176 -57.94 -13.30 27.38
N GLN A 177 -57.34 -14.49 27.25
CA GLN A 177 -57.95 -15.73 27.75
C GLN A 177 -58.09 -15.73 29.27
N ILE A 178 -57.06 -15.30 30.00
CA ILE A 178 -57.09 -15.19 31.46
C ILE A 178 -58.17 -14.21 31.89
N GLU A 179 -58.27 -13.05 31.21
CA GLU A 179 -59.31 -12.06 31.48
C GLU A 179 -60.72 -12.64 31.30
N LYS A 180 -60.98 -13.36 30.19
CA LYS A 180 -62.27 -14.03 29.96
C LYS A 180 -62.58 -15.09 31.03
N GLN A 181 -61.58 -15.85 31.47
CA GLN A 181 -61.73 -16.85 32.53
C GLN A 181 -62.08 -16.18 33.88
N LEU A 182 -61.45 -15.06 34.20
CA LEU A 182 -61.76 -14.29 35.41
C LEU A 182 -63.16 -13.67 35.37
N GLN A 183 -63.61 -13.14 34.23
CA GLN A 183 -64.97 -12.61 34.07
C GLN A 183 -66.04 -13.70 34.15
N THR A 184 -65.72 -14.93 33.73
CA THR A 184 -66.64 -16.08 33.84
C THR A 184 -66.77 -16.57 35.29
N PHE A 185 -65.76 -16.32 36.13
CA PHE A 185 -65.74 -16.70 37.55
C PHE A 185 -66.18 -15.59 38.51
N ALA A 186 -66.45 -14.37 38.02
CA ALA A 186 -66.97 -13.27 38.81
C ALA A 186 -68.51 -13.38 38.91
N PRO A 187 -69.08 -13.63 40.11
CA PRO A 187 -70.53 -13.74 40.33
C PRO A 187 -71.27 -12.40 40.24
#